data_AF-A0A7M1B7K0-F1
#
_entry.id   AF-A0A7M1B7K0-F1
#
_cell.length_a   1.000
_cell.length_b   1.000
_cell.length_c   1.000
_cell.angle_alpha   90.00
_cell.angle_beta   90.00
_cell.angle_gamma   90.00
#
_symmetry.space_group_name_H-M   'P 1'
#
loop_
_entity.id
_entity.type
_entity.pdbx_description
1 polymer ?
#
loop_
_entity_poly.entity_id
_entity_poly.type
_entity_poly.pdbx_seq_one_letter_code
_entity_poly.pdbx_strand_id
1 'polypeptide(L)'
;MLLFFLTTFLQASQNSALLFHGNCTTCHFETKSVSAPAMMEVRTRYLNAFPDKKDFVREMTEWVHKPNEERSIMQDAIDKYELMPNLAFEKDVLQDIAAYIYETDFTKQHSPH
;
A
#
# COMPACT_ATOMS: atom_id res chain seq x y z
N MET A 1 44.59 14.57 -12.70
CA MET A 1 43.76 14.35 -11.49
C MET A 1 42.31 14.39 -11.94
N LEU A 2 41.82 13.27 -12.50
CA LEU A 2 40.47 13.16 -13.08
C LEU A 2 39.49 12.88 -11.93
N LEU A 3 38.64 13.84 -11.60
CA LEU A 3 37.61 13.69 -10.58
C LEU A 3 36.52 12.73 -11.09
N PHE A 4 36.57 11.48 -10.64
CA PHE A 4 35.46 10.55 -10.73
C PHE A 4 34.35 11.06 -9.80
N PHE A 5 33.33 11.70 -10.35
CA PHE A 5 32.08 11.93 -9.64
C PHE A 5 31.37 10.58 -9.51
N LEU A 6 31.51 9.95 -8.34
CA LEU A 6 30.62 8.87 -7.91
C LEU A 6 29.22 9.50 -7.77
N THR A 7 28.37 9.30 -8.77
CA THR A 7 26.93 9.50 -8.62
C THR A 7 26.46 8.50 -7.58
N THR A 8 26.20 8.97 -6.36
CA THR A 8 25.49 8.20 -5.35
C THR A 8 24.13 7.84 -5.94
N PHE A 9 23.94 6.57 -6.30
CA PHE A 9 22.63 6.05 -6.62
C PHE A 9 21.72 6.32 -5.42
N LEU A 10 20.60 7.03 -5.63
CA LEU A 10 19.52 7.15 -4.66
C LEU A 10 19.08 5.73 -4.28
N GLN A 11 19.46 5.25 -3.09
CA GLN A 11 18.87 4.04 -2.51
C GLN A 11 17.58 4.43 -1.79
N ALA A 12 16.52 4.66 -2.55
CA ALA A 12 15.16 4.75 -2.01
C ALA A 12 14.41 3.45 -2.34
N SER A 13 14.61 2.41 -1.53
CA SER A 13 13.72 1.22 -1.54
C SER A 13 13.90 0.28 -0.33
N GLN A 14 14.79 0.56 0.64
CA GLN A 14 15.26 -0.51 1.50
C GLN A 14 14.27 -1.04 2.54
N ASN A 15 13.10 -0.43 2.81
CA ASN A 15 12.16 -1.02 3.78
C ASN A 15 10.67 -0.71 3.51
N SER A 16 10.16 -0.89 2.28
CA SER A 16 8.72 -0.76 1.99
C SER A 16 7.84 -1.70 2.84
N ALA A 17 8.35 -2.88 3.17
CA ALA A 17 7.73 -3.80 4.12
C ALA A 17 7.59 -3.18 5.52
N LEU A 18 8.62 -2.50 6.03
CA LEU A 18 8.56 -1.84 7.34
C LEU A 18 7.57 -0.67 7.33
N LEU A 19 7.54 0.10 6.24
CA LEU A 19 6.58 1.19 6.06
C LEU A 19 5.16 0.64 6.09
N PHE A 20 4.88 -0.45 5.38
CA PHE A 20 3.59 -1.11 5.43
C PHE A 20 3.24 -1.61 6.84
N HIS A 21 4.13 -2.37 7.49
CA HIS A 21 3.87 -2.95 8.81
C HIS A 21 3.76 -1.89 9.91
N GLY A 22 4.49 -0.79 9.82
CA GLY A 22 4.45 0.29 10.81
C GLY A 22 3.22 1.18 10.68
N ASN A 23 2.60 1.26 9.49
CA ASN A 23 1.55 2.26 9.22
C ASN A 23 0.19 1.65 8.83
N CYS A 24 0.13 0.46 8.24
CA CYS A 24 -1.09 -0.09 7.65
C CYS A 24 -1.71 -1.22 8.50
N THR A 25 -0.89 -2.05 9.12
CA THR A 25 -1.35 -3.28 9.81
C THR A 25 -2.03 -3.03 11.15
N THR A 26 -1.98 -1.80 11.67
CA THR A 26 -2.76 -1.39 12.85
C THR A 26 -4.26 -1.56 12.64
N CYS A 27 -4.73 -1.36 11.40
CA CYS A 27 -6.15 -1.55 11.02
C CYS A 27 -6.34 -2.68 10.01
N HIS A 28 -5.44 -2.76 9.01
CA HIS A 28 -5.49 -3.75 7.95
C HIS A 28 -4.59 -4.94 8.26
N PHE A 29 -5.02 -5.82 9.17
CA PHE A 29 -4.30 -7.08 9.40
C PHE A 29 -4.20 -7.86 8.09
N GLU A 30 -3.10 -8.60 7.90
CA GLU A 30 -2.80 -9.25 6.62
C GLU A 30 -3.91 -10.20 6.16
N THR A 31 -4.41 -11.04 7.07
CA THR A 31 -5.32 -12.15 6.77
C THR A 31 -6.68 -12.08 7.46
N LYS A 32 -6.91 -11.07 8.31
CA LYS A 32 -8.13 -10.97 9.12
C LYS A 32 -8.75 -9.57 9.05
N SER A 33 -10.01 -9.50 8.69
CA SER A 33 -10.74 -8.23 8.73
C SER A 33 -11.25 -7.99 10.16
N VAL A 34 -10.74 -6.96 10.84
CA VAL A 34 -11.11 -6.60 12.23
C VAL A 34 -11.74 -5.22 12.25
N SER A 35 -10.91 -4.17 12.17
CA SER A 35 -11.34 -2.76 12.10
C SER A 35 -11.36 -2.21 10.67
N ALA A 36 -10.74 -2.92 9.73
CA ALA A 36 -10.77 -2.64 8.31
C ALA A 36 -10.70 -3.97 7.51
N PRO A 37 -10.89 -3.97 6.19
CA PRO A 37 -10.71 -5.16 5.36
C PRO A 37 -9.28 -5.70 5.48
N ALA A 38 -9.12 -7.03 5.49
CA ALA A 38 -7.82 -7.67 5.51
C ALA A 38 -6.98 -7.22 4.31
N MET A 39 -5.66 -7.06 4.48
CA MET A 39 -4.83 -6.60 3.36
C MET A 39 -4.83 -7.59 2.18
N MET A 40 -4.96 -8.89 2.45
CA MET A 40 -5.15 -9.88 1.38
C MET A 40 -6.41 -9.63 0.53
N GLU A 41 -7.49 -9.15 1.15
CA GLU A 41 -8.76 -8.84 0.48
C GLU A 41 -8.61 -7.56 -0.36
N VAL A 42 -8.04 -6.51 0.24
CA VAL A 42 -7.74 -5.25 -0.44
C VAL A 42 -6.87 -5.51 -1.66
N ARG A 43 -5.74 -6.22 -1.49
CA ARG A 43 -4.83 -6.57 -2.58
C ARG A 43 -5.54 -7.33 -3.69
N THR A 44 -6.34 -8.35 -3.34
CA THR A 44 -7.06 -9.16 -4.32
C THR A 44 -8.00 -8.31 -5.17
N ARG A 45 -8.75 -7.40 -4.53
CA ARG A 45 -9.69 -6.52 -5.24
C ARG A 45 -8.99 -5.48 -6.11
N TYR A 46 -7.91 -4.88 -5.62
CA TYR A 46 -7.12 -3.95 -6.42
C TYR A 46 -6.42 -4.65 -7.59
N LEU A 47 -5.93 -5.89 -7.43
CA LEU A 47 -5.36 -6.66 -8.56
C LEU A 47 -6.42 -7.00 -9.61
N ASN A 48 -7.64 -7.31 -9.20
CA ASN A 48 -8.74 -7.58 -10.14
C ASN A 48 -9.14 -6.32 -10.94
N ALA A 49 -9.12 -5.14 -10.30
CA ALA A 49 -9.44 -3.87 -10.94
C ALA A 49 -8.28 -3.31 -11.78
N PHE A 50 -7.04 -3.48 -11.30
CA PHE A 50 -5.81 -2.94 -11.86
C PHE A 50 -4.71 -4.01 -11.90
N PRO A 51 -4.75 -4.92 -12.89
CA PRO A 51 -3.75 -6.00 -12.99
C PRO A 51 -2.33 -5.49 -13.26
N ASP A 52 -2.21 -4.35 -13.94
CA ASP A 52 -0.93 -3.72 -14.23
C ASP A 52 -0.38 -2.98 -13.01
N LYS A 53 0.85 -3.33 -12.58
CA LYS A 53 1.51 -2.74 -11.40
C LYS A 53 1.46 -1.21 -11.39
N LYS A 54 1.68 -0.57 -12.54
CA LYS A 54 1.67 0.89 -12.65
C LYS A 54 0.31 1.49 -12.30
N ASP A 55 -0.76 0.86 -12.75
CA ASP A 55 -2.13 1.32 -12.49
C ASP A 55 -2.52 0.99 -11.05
N PHE A 56 -2.20 -0.22 -10.56
CA PHE A 56 -2.41 -0.60 -9.17
C PHE A 56 -1.79 0.41 -8.20
N VAL A 57 -0.49 0.71 -8.40
CA VAL A 57 0.25 1.64 -7.53
C VAL A 57 -0.38 3.03 -7.61
N ARG A 58 -0.65 3.54 -8.80
CA ARG A 58 -1.27 4.86 -8.96
C ARG A 58 -2.61 4.93 -8.23
N GLU A 59 -3.55 4.03 -8.52
CA GLU A 59 -4.91 4.11 -7.99
C GLU A 59 -4.94 3.93 -6.47
N MET A 60 -4.15 3.00 -5.93
CA MET A 60 -4.02 2.83 -4.48
C MET A 60 -3.39 4.04 -3.80
N THR A 61 -2.30 4.58 -4.37
CA THR A 61 -1.66 5.79 -3.85
C THR A 61 -2.63 6.97 -3.83
N GLU A 62 -3.35 7.24 -4.93
CA GLU A 62 -4.30 8.36 -4.99
C GLU A 62 -5.44 8.20 -3.99
N TRP A 63 -5.98 6.98 -3.85
CA TRP A 63 -7.08 6.71 -2.92
C TRP A 63 -6.63 6.85 -1.46
N VAL A 64 -5.50 6.26 -1.06
CA VAL A 64 -4.99 6.37 0.32
C VAL A 64 -4.56 7.79 0.66
N HIS A 65 -3.99 8.53 -0.29
CA HIS A 65 -3.56 9.92 -0.09
C HIS A 65 -4.75 10.87 0.15
N LYS A 66 -5.89 10.59 -0.49
CA LYS A 66 -7.12 11.38 -0.30
C LYS A 66 -8.36 10.47 -0.35
N PRO A 67 -8.66 9.75 0.75
CA PRO A 67 -9.80 8.87 0.82
C PRO A 67 -11.08 9.63 0.51
N ASN A 68 -11.89 9.07 -0.38
CA ASN A 68 -13.15 9.62 -0.82
C ASN A 68 -14.10 8.47 -1.14
N GLU A 69 -15.34 8.58 -0.67
CA GLU A 69 -16.34 7.52 -0.82
C GLU A 69 -16.62 7.22 -2.29
N GLU A 70 -16.97 8.23 -3.09
CA GLU A 70 -17.35 8.08 -4.51
C GLU A 70 -16.27 7.43 -5.37
N ARG A 71 -15.00 7.59 -5.00
CA ARG A 71 -13.84 7.06 -5.75
C ARG A 71 -13.34 5.71 -5.25
N SER A 72 -13.94 5.15 -4.20
CA SER A 72 -13.58 3.83 -3.71
C SER A 72 -14.07 2.73 -4.64
N ILE A 73 -13.19 1.78 -4.96
CA ILE A 73 -13.57 0.53 -5.64
C ILE A 73 -14.18 -0.51 -4.67
N MET A 74 -14.20 -0.21 -3.36
CA MET A 74 -14.68 -1.08 -2.29
C MET A 74 -15.77 -0.38 -1.47
N GLN A 75 -16.93 -0.12 -2.09
CA GLN A 75 -18.05 0.58 -1.43
C GLN A 75 -18.63 -0.21 -0.25
N ASP A 76 -18.74 -1.53 -0.39
CA ASP A 76 -19.13 -2.45 0.69
C ASP A 76 -18.18 -2.42 1.90
N ALA A 77 -16.90 -2.12 1.68
CA ALA A 77 -15.96 -1.91 2.77
C ALA A 77 -16.23 -0.59 3.50
N ILE A 78 -16.60 0.48 2.79
CA ILE A 78 -17.01 1.75 3.41
C ILE A 78 -18.30 1.58 4.18
N ASP A 79 -19.31 0.90 3.62
CA ASP A 79 -20.58 0.63 4.30
C ASP A 79 -20.38 -0.11 5.64
N LYS A 80 -19.34 -0.95 5.71
CA LYS A 80 -19.05 -1.79 6.88
C LYS A 80 -18.09 -1.15 7.88
N TYR A 81 -17.05 -0.47 7.40
CA TYR A 81 -15.93 0.02 8.21
C TYR A 81 -15.82 1.55 8.26
N GLU A 82 -16.77 2.25 7.63
CA GLU A 82 -16.73 3.68 7.37
C GLU A 82 -15.57 4.08 6.43
N LEU A 83 -15.51 5.37 6.07
CA LEU A 83 -14.44 5.87 5.21
C LEU A 83 -13.08 5.79 5.93
N MET A 84 -12.05 5.29 5.23
CA MET A 84 -10.68 5.30 5.75
C MET A 84 -10.27 6.73 6.15
N PRO A 85 -9.75 6.97 7.36
CA PRO A 85 -9.31 8.30 7.76
C PRO A 85 -8.11 8.74 6.91
N ASN A 86 -8.06 10.04 6.61
CA ASN A 86 -6.88 10.62 5.96
C ASN A 86 -5.76 10.77 7.00
N LEU A 87 -4.68 10.01 6.81
CA LEU A 87 -3.51 9.98 7.71
C LEU A 87 -2.38 10.92 7.28
N ALA A 88 -2.58 11.72 6.22
CA ALA A 88 -1.64 12.71 5.70
C ALA A 88 -0.23 12.15 5.38
N PHE A 89 -0.18 10.94 4.82
CA PHE A 89 1.08 10.34 4.35
C PHE A 89 1.60 11.01 3.08
N GLU A 90 2.92 11.13 2.98
CA GLU A 90 3.58 11.60 1.77
C GLU A 90 3.36 10.63 0.61
N LYS A 91 3.20 11.18 -0.59
CA LYS A 91 2.74 10.44 -1.76
C LYS A 91 3.78 9.42 -2.26
N ASP A 92 5.06 9.73 -2.13
CA ASP A 92 6.18 8.84 -2.45
C ASP A 92 6.23 7.62 -1.51
N VAL A 93 6.02 7.83 -0.21
CA VAL A 93 5.91 6.74 0.78
C VAL A 93 4.73 5.83 0.44
N LEU A 94 3.59 6.40 0.03
CA LEU A 94 2.43 5.62 -0.40
C LEU A 94 2.66 4.83 -1.70
N GLN A 95 3.51 5.32 -2.60
CA GLN A 95 3.91 4.58 -3.80
C GLN A 95 4.73 3.34 -3.44
N ASP A 96 5.68 3.48 -2.50
CA ASP A 96 6.49 2.36 -2.01
C ASP A 96 5.64 1.31 -1.30
N ILE A 97 4.69 1.74 -0.46
CA ILE A 97 3.75 0.84 0.23
C ILE A 97 2.84 0.14 -0.78
N ALA A 98 2.25 0.87 -1.75
CA ALA A 98 1.38 0.27 -2.75
C ALA A 98 2.15 -0.74 -3.64
N ALA A 99 3.40 -0.44 -4.00
CA ALA A 99 4.25 -1.38 -4.73
C ALA A 99 4.53 -2.65 -3.92
N TYR A 100 4.79 -2.53 -2.63
CA TYR A 100 4.94 -3.67 -1.73
C TYR A 100 3.66 -4.52 -1.65
N ILE A 101 2.48 -3.88 -1.48
CA ILE A 101 1.19 -4.60 -1.45
C ILE A 101 0.96 -5.35 -2.76
N TYR A 102 1.27 -4.76 -3.92
CA TYR A 102 1.16 -5.45 -5.22
C TYR A 102 1.99 -6.74 -5.25
N GLU A 103 3.24 -6.68 -4.80
CA GLU A 103 4.20 -7.80 -4.90
C GLU A 103 4.03 -8.86 -3.81
N THR A 104 3.36 -8.52 -2.71
CA THR A 104 3.29 -9.38 -1.52
C THR A 104 2.12 -10.35 -1.55
N ASP A 105 2.40 -11.64 -1.46
CA ASP A 105 1.38 -12.67 -1.26
C ASP A 105 1.09 -12.86 0.23
N PHE A 106 0.13 -12.10 0.77
CA PHE A 106 -0.26 -12.15 2.19
C PHE A 106 -0.87 -13.48 2.67
N THR A 107 -1.08 -14.47 1.78
CA THR A 107 -1.57 -15.80 2.18
C THR A 107 -0.46 -16.71 2.70
N LYS A 108 0.80 -16.34 2.45
CA LYS A 108 1.97 -17.09 2.89
C LYS A 108 2.50 -16.52 4.19
N GLN A 109 3.09 -17.38 5.02
CA GLN A 109 3.84 -16.91 6.18
C GLN A 109 5.08 -16.15 5.70
N HIS A 110 5.16 -14.87 6.05
CA HIS A 110 6.36 -14.07 5.90
C HIS A 110 7.12 -14.08 7.21
N SER A 111 8.46 -13.98 7.16
CA SER A 111 9.27 -13.94 8.38
C SER A 111 8.80 -12.81 9.30
N PRO A 112 8.66 -13.04 10.61
CA PRO A 112 8.30 -11.98 11.54
C PRO A 112 9.38 -10.89 11.50
N HIS A 113 8.94 -9.67 11.21
CA HIS A 113 9.75 -8.45 11.24
C HIS A 113 9.88 -7.90 12.66
#